data_AF-A0A443QEW9-F1
#
_entry.id   AF-A0A443QEW9-F1
#
_cell.length_a   1.000
_cell.length_b   1.000
_cell.length_c   1.000
_cell.angle_alpha   90.00
_cell.angle_beta   90.00
_cell.angle_gamma   90.00
#
_symmetry.space_group_name_H-M   'P 1'
#
loop_
_entity.id
_entity.type
_entity.pdbx_description
1 polymer ?
#
loop_
_entity_poly.entity_id
_entity_poly.type
_entity_poly.pdbx_seq_one_letter_code
_entity_poly.pdbx_strand_id
1 'polypeptide(L)'
;IAIGLPFLLRYPIEYIKSSFNLGRVFLYQWTVNWRFLPEEIFLDRRFHILLILCHLAAILVVSNFEVTNREAIRSLRFDNWEHRAYPFKTST
;
A
#
# COMPACT_ATOMS: atom_id res chain seq x y z
N ILE A 1 -15.40 -14.44 -0.60
CA ILE A 1 -15.89 -13.06 -0.36
C ILE A 1 -17.41 -13.02 -0.17
N ALA A 2 -18.21 -13.61 -1.07
CA ALA A 2 -19.68 -13.57 -1.01
C ALA A 2 -20.29 -14.01 0.34
N ILE A 3 -19.75 -15.05 0.99
CA ILE A 3 -20.25 -15.57 2.28
C ILE A 3 -19.85 -14.67 3.47
N GLY A 4 -18.68 -14.03 3.40
CA GLY A 4 -18.19 -13.13 4.46
C GLY A 4 -18.70 -11.71 4.35
N LEU A 5 -19.18 -11.28 3.18
CA LEU A 5 -19.72 -9.94 2.94
C LEU A 5 -20.83 -9.53 3.92
N PRO A 6 -21.87 -10.36 4.19
CA PRO A 6 -22.89 -9.99 5.17
C PRO A 6 -22.31 -9.78 6.59
N PHE A 7 -21.26 -10.52 6.97
CA PHE A 7 -20.56 -10.33 8.24
C PHE A 7 -19.73 -9.03 8.24
N LEU A 8 -18.99 -8.74 7.16
CA LEU A 8 -18.19 -7.52 7.03
C LEU A 8 -19.05 -6.25 7.06
N LEU A 9 -20.23 -6.28 6.44
CA LEU A 9 -21.17 -5.15 6.42
C LEU A 9 -21.88 -4.96 7.77
N ARG A 10 -22.17 -6.06 8.48
CA ARG A 10 -22.85 -6.03 9.78
C ARG A 10 -21.90 -5.67 10.94
N TYR A 11 -20.65 -6.13 10.88
CA TYR A 11 -19.67 -6.00 11.95
C TYR A 11 -18.29 -5.50 11.47
N PRO A 12 -18.23 -4.33 10.81
CA PRO A 12 -16.97 -3.81 10.27
C PRO A 12 -15.94 -3.51 11.37
N ILE A 13 -16.39 -3.01 12.52
CA ILE A 13 -15.51 -2.64 13.65
C ILE A 13 -14.91 -3.89 14.30
N GLU A 14 -15.73 -4.91 14.56
CA GLU A 14 -15.29 -6.21 15.11
C GLU A 14 -14.27 -6.87 14.18
N TYR A 15 -14.53 -6.85 12.87
CA TYR A 15 -13.61 -7.39 11.87
C TYR A 15 -12.27 -6.66 11.91
N ILE A 16 -12.24 -5.33 11.83
CA ILE A 16 -10.99 -4.57 11.88
C ILE A 16 -10.23 -4.84 13.18
N LYS A 17 -10.92 -4.82 14.33
CA LYS A 17 -10.29 -5.11 15.64
C LYS A 17 -9.68 -6.51 15.67
N SER A 18 -10.41 -7.51 15.18
CA SER A 18 -9.99 -8.91 15.28
C SER A 18 -8.95 -9.30 14.23
N SER A 19 -9.08 -8.80 12.99
CA SER A 19 -8.17 -9.09 11.88
C SER A 19 -6.79 -8.50 12.08
N PHE A 20 -6.72 -7.26 12.59
CA PHE A 20 -5.43 -6.58 12.76
C PHE A 20 -4.89 -6.68 14.18
N ASN A 21 -5.76 -6.87 15.19
CA ASN A 21 -5.40 -6.96 16.61
C ASN A 21 -4.28 -5.98 16.98
N LEU A 22 -4.51 -4.68 16.75
CA LEU A 22 -3.51 -3.61 16.89
C LEU A 22 -2.98 -3.44 18.33
N GLY A 23 -3.58 -4.11 19.31
CA GLY A 23 -3.09 -4.18 20.69
C GLY A 23 -2.05 -5.28 20.91
N ARG A 24 -1.82 -6.15 19.93
CA ARG A 24 -0.82 -7.22 20.01
C ARG A 24 0.58 -6.62 19.94
N VAL A 25 1.37 -6.84 20.98
CA VAL A 25 2.81 -6.57 20.99
C VAL A 25 3.54 -7.82 20.51
N PHE A 26 4.46 -7.66 19.57
CA PHE A 26 5.32 -8.75 19.13
C PHE A 26 6.36 -9.04 20.22
N LEU A 27 6.57 -10.32 20.56
CA LEU A 27 7.62 -10.67 21.52
C LEU A 27 8.98 -10.58 20.82
N TYR A 28 9.93 -9.90 21.46
CA TYR A 28 11.26 -9.67 20.91
C TYR A 28 11.99 -10.96 20.51
N GLN A 29 11.82 -12.04 21.28
CA GLN A 29 12.41 -13.35 21.02
C GLN A 29 12.09 -13.96 19.63
N TRP A 30 10.94 -13.62 19.04
CA TRP A 30 10.50 -14.17 17.75
C TRP A 30 10.90 -13.27 16.57
N THR A 31 11.62 -12.19 16.82
CA THR A 31 12.04 -11.27 15.78
C THR A 31 13.35 -11.75 15.17
N VAL A 32 13.31 -12.15 13.90
CA VAL A 32 14.53 -12.56 13.19
C VAL A 32 15.30 -11.32 12.71
N ASN A 33 14.60 -10.38 12.08
CA ASN A 33 15.22 -9.22 11.42
C ASN A 33 15.58 -8.07 12.37
N TRP A 34 15.10 -8.08 13.62
CA TRP A 34 15.22 -6.95 14.55
C TRP A 34 16.14 -7.24 15.75
N ARG A 35 16.93 -8.32 15.72
CA ARG A 35 17.85 -8.69 16.83
C ARG A 35 18.95 -7.68 17.16
N PHE A 36 19.19 -6.72 16.27
CA PHE A 36 20.15 -5.65 16.50
C PHE A 36 19.58 -4.52 17.37
N LEU A 37 18.25 -4.45 17.52
CA LEU A 37 17.56 -3.41 18.26
C LEU A 37 17.36 -3.87 19.72
N PRO A 38 17.67 -3.04 20.73
CA PRO A 38 17.37 -3.38 22.12
C PRO A 38 15.90 -3.74 22.34
N GLU A 39 15.65 -4.73 23.18
CA GLU A 39 14.29 -5.22 23.49
C GLU A 39 13.37 -4.10 24.01
N GLU A 40 13.91 -3.20 24.83
CA GLU A 40 13.22 -2.04 25.39
C GLU A 40 12.66 -1.12 24.30
N ILE A 41 13.41 -0.93 23.21
CA ILE A 41 13.00 -0.10 22.08
C ILE A 41 12.03 -0.88 21.19
N PHE A 42 12.28 -2.18 20.99
CA PHE A 42 11.41 -3.03 20.18
C PHE A 42 9.99 -3.13 20.76
N LEU A 43 9.87 -3.19 22.10
CA LEU A 43 8.59 -3.26 22.80
C LEU A 43 7.92 -1.89 23.02
N ASP A 44 8.61 -0.78 22.68
CA ASP A 44 8.05 0.56 22.83
C ASP A 44 6.90 0.79 21.84
N ARG A 45 5.72 1.14 22.35
CA ARG A 45 4.52 1.43 21.56
C ARG A 45 4.76 2.53 20.51
N ARG A 46 5.61 3.52 20.80
CA ARG A 46 5.97 4.62 19.89
C ARG A 46 6.72 4.08 18.67
N PHE A 47 7.62 3.13 18.87
CA PHE A 47 8.36 2.48 17.79
C PHE A 47 7.41 1.72 16.84
N HIS A 48 6.43 0.98 17.39
CA HIS A 48 5.41 0.32 16.58
C HIS A 48 4.53 1.30 15.78
N ILE A 49 4.13 2.42 16.39
CA ILE A 49 3.36 3.47 15.69
C ILE A 49 4.19 4.09 14.57
N LEU A 50 5.47 4.38 14.82
CA LEU A 50 6.39 4.92 13.81
C LEU A 50 6.53 3.96 12.63
N LEU A 51 6.69 2.66 12.87
CA LEU A 51 6.76 1.66 11.81
C LEU A 51 5.51 1.66 10.93
N ILE A 52 4.32 1.73 11.52
CA ILE A 52 3.06 1.80 10.76
C ILE A 52 3.01 3.09 9.93
N LEU A 53 3.38 4.23 10.50
CA LEU A 53 3.41 5.50 9.76
C LEU A 53 4.38 5.46 8.57
N CYS A 54 5.59 4.93 8.78
CA CYS A 54 6.57 4.74 7.71
C CYS A 54 6.03 3.81 6.61
N HIS A 55 5.35 2.72 6.99
CA HIS A 55 4.77 1.79 6.03
C HIS A 55 3.65 2.43 5.20
N LEU A 56 2.73 3.16 5.84
CA LEU A 56 1.67 3.89 5.15
C LEU A 56 2.22 4.97 4.23
N ALA A 57 3.25 5.70 4.67
CA ALA A 57 3.95 6.67 3.83
C ALA A 57 4.61 6.00 2.62
N ALA A 58 5.28 4.86 2.80
CA ALA A 58 5.89 4.11 1.70
C ALA A 58 4.84 3.64 0.68
N ILE A 59 3.71 3.09 1.14
CA ILE A 59 2.59 2.71 0.26
C ILE A 59 2.06 3.94 -0.50
N LEU A 60 1.89 5.07 0.18
CA LEU A 60 1.41 6.29 -0.46
C LEU A 60 2.38 6.76 -1.54
N VAL A 61 3.68 6.80 -1.25
CA VAL A 61 4.71 7.20 -2.23
C VAL A 61 4.72 6.26 -3.44
N VAL A 62 4.74 4.95 -3.21
CA VAL A 62 4.76 3.94 -4.29
C VAL A 62 3.48 4.02 -5.13
N SER A 63 2.30 4.10 -4.49
CA SER A 63 1.04 4.20 -5.21
C SER A 63 0.94 5.47 -6.05
N ASN A 64 1.35 6.63 -5.53
CA ASN A 64 1.37 7.87 -6.30
C ASN A 64 2.38 7.84 -7.45
N PHE A 65 3.55 7.23 -7.23
CA PHE A 65 4.57 7.07 -8.26
C PHE A 65 4.05 6.17 -9.40
N GLU A 66 3.45 5.02 -9.06
CA GLU A 66 2.91 4.10 -10.07
C GLU A 66 1.71 4.69 -10.82
N VAL A 67 0.83 5.44 -10.15
CA VAL A 67 -0.31 6.09 -10.79
C VAL A 67 0.15 7.16 -11.77
N THR A 68 1.05 8.05 -11.34
CA THR A 68 1.63 9.10 -12.20
C THR A 68 2.35 8.48 -13.41
N ASN A 69 3.16 7.44 -13.19
CA ASN A 69 3.88 6.76 -14.26
C ASN A 69 2.92 6.01 -15.21
N ARG A 70 1.84 5.42 -14.71
CA ARG A 70 0.80 4.80 -15.56
C ARG A 70 0.15 5.80 -16.49
N GLU A 71 -0.16 7.00 -16.01
CA GLU A 71 -0.77 8.04 -16.83
C GLU A 71 0.20 8.56 -17.91
N ALA A 72 1.47 8.76 -17.55
CA ALA A 72 2.52 9.14 -18.49
C ALA A 72 2.78 8.05 -19.55
N ILE A 73 2.85 6.77 -19.17
CA ILE A 73 2.98 5.66 -20.13
C ILE A 73 1.73 5.54 -21.01
N ARG A 74 0.54 5.86 -20.47
CA ARG A 74 -0.70 5.89 -21.25
C ARG A 74 -0.67 6.99 -22.30
N SER A 75 -0.34 8.23 -21.93
CA SER A 75 -0.30 9.34 -22.88
C SER A 75 0.72 9.08 -23.98
N LEU A 76 1.93 8.64 -23.64
CA LEU A 76 2.96 8.26 -24.61
C LEU A 76 2.51 7.13 -25.54
N ARG A 77 1.72 6.16 -25.04
CA ARG A 77 1.15 5.10 -25.86
C ARG A 77 0.05 5.63 -26.79
N PHE A 78 -0.82 6.52 -26.30
CA PHE A 78 -1.92 7.08 -27.08
C PHE A 78 -1.40 8.00 -28.20
N ASP A 79 -0.45 8.88 -27.91
CA ASP A 79 0.19 9.74 -28.91
C ASP A 79 0.87 8.90 -30.01
N ASN A 80 1.62 7.87 -29.61
CA ASN A 80 2.28 6.94 -30.53
C ASN A 80 1.29 6.00 -31.26
N TRP A 81 0.05 5.86 -30.78
CA TRP A 81 -1.02 5.15 -31.47
C TRP A 81 -1.68 6.04 -32.54
N GLU A 82 -1.97 7.31 -32.23
CA GLU A 82 -2.55 8.23 -33.23
C GLU A 82 -1.64 8.42 -34.44
N HIS A 83 -0.34 8.60 -34.21
CA HIS A 83 0.64 8.72 -35.29
C HIS A 83 0.76 7.45 -36.16
N ARG A 84 0.45 6.27 -35.63
CA ARG A 84 0.47 5.00 -36.38
C ARG A 84 -0.87 4.63 -37.02
N ALA A 85 -1.99 5.00 -36.40
CA ALA A 85 -3.33 4.69 -36.89
C ALA A 85 -3.78 5.65 -38.01
N TYR A 86 -3.26 6.88 -38.04
CA TYR A 86 -3.56 7.87 -39.07
C TYR A 86 -2.28 8.52 -39.63
N PRO A 87 -1.49 7.80 -40.44
CA PRO A 87 -0.18 8.28 -40.92
C PRO A 87 -0.26 9.44 -41.93
N PHE A 88 -1.44 9.89 -42.34
CA PHE A 88 -1.61 10.85 -43.43
C PHE A 88 -2.60 11.96 -43.06
N LYS A 89 -2.14 12.89 -42.21
CA LYS A 89 -2.77 14.21 -42.06
C LYS A 89 -1.72 15.30 -41.92
N THR A 90 -0.81 15.37 -42.90
CA THR A 90 0.02 16.54 -43.15
C THR A 90 -0.38 17.13 -44.50
N SER A 91 -1.32 18.07 -44.48
CA SER A 91 -1.41 19.16 -45.45
C SER A 91 -2.62 20.07 -45.15
N THR A 92 -2.35 21.20 -44.50
CA THR A 92 -2.77 22.54 -44.99
C THR A 92 -1.79 23.54 -44.40
#